data_AF-A0A5C7LZY6-F1
#
_entry.id   AF-A0A5C7LZY6-F1
#
_cell.length_a   1.000
_cell.length_b   1.000
_cell.length_c   1.000
_cell.angle_alpha   90.00
_cell.angle_beta   90.00
_cell.angle_gamma   90.00
#
_symmetry.space_group_name_H-M   'P 1'
#
loop_
_entity.id
_entity.type
_entity.pdbx_description
1 polymer ?
#
loop_
_entity_poly.entity_id
_entity_poly.type
_entity_poly.pdbx_seq_one_letter_code
_entity_poly.pdbx_strand_id
1 'polypeptide(L)'
;MTWAERFAAPKAANVRRIGISLIVAGDDDAVRDTGRRVAEAIPVWWAAVSAWIEVVHGQDLSRLGAIEPGIKFSGTTLWSRLYSLHGHPIRAGAILPVGSNAFGLVWPNYVPIDAQQLQRCIDRAQDDGPPPAEWLLLRDANSLCAGHDYRRAALDAGLAAELAVTKLIRAHLTSVGHSNADKVLDANSMLGRLCRYWIEQCGGTLPVDYRDRLIERRNAATHAGAVLSEADARDAISVAREILEQATPLPASQGQKSGADPRSSTTTARARFE
;
A
#
# COMPACT_ATOMS: atom_id res chain seq x y z
N MET A 1 -0.98 -46.44 1.72
CA MET A 1 -1.38 -45.04 1.99
C MET A 1 -0.47 -44.52 3.09
N THR A 2 0.52 -43.70 2.74
CA THR A 2 1.55 -43.25 3.68
C THR A 2 1.06 -42.02 4.45
N TRP A 3 1.59 -41.79 5.65
CA TRP A 3 1.25 -40.63 6.49
C TRP A 3 1.47 -39.29 5.77
N ALA A 4 2.39 -39.25 4.80
CA ALA A 4 2.68 -38.10 3.93
C ALA A 4 1.56 -37.75 2.93
N GLU A 5 0.68 -38.69 2.57
CA GLU A 5 -0.41 -38.46 1.61
C GLU A 5 -1.66 -37.84 2.26
N ARG A 6 -1.73 -37.79 3.60
CA ARG A 6 -2.91 -37.31 4.33
C ARG A 6 -2.88 -35.82 4.70
N PHE A 7 -1.73 -35.17 4.65
CA PHE A 7 -1.61 -33.75 5.00
C PHE A 7 -0.92 -32.99 3.88
N ALA A 8 -1.73 -32.44 2.96
CA ALA A 8 -1.25 -31.37 2.10
C ALA A 8 -0.72 -30.24 2.99
N ALA A 9 0.47 -29.72 2.67
CA ALA A 9 1.03 -28.59 3.41
C ALA A 9 -0.01 -27.47 3.54
N PRO A 10 -0.16 -26.86 4.73
CA PRO A 10 -1.16 -25.81 4.93
C PRO A 10 -0.92 -24.70 3.92
N LYS A 11 -1.94 -24.44 3.07
CA LYS A 11 -1.84 -23.45 2.00
C LYS A 11 -2.03 -22.04 2.51
N ALA A 12 -2.61 -21.87 3.71
CA ALA A 12 -2.86 -20.60 4.40
C ALA A 12 -2.75 -20.79 5.91
N ALA A 13 -2.39 -19.73 6.60
CA ALA A 13 -2.48 -19.63 8.05
C ALA A 13 -3.18 -18.32 8.42
N ASN A 14 -4.09 -18.37 9.40
CA ASN A 14 -4.67 -17.17 9.98
C ASN A 14 -3.92 -16.87 11.28
N VAL A 15 -3.24 -15.72 11.33
CA VAL A 15 -2.59 -15.24 12.55
C VAL A 15 -3.62 -14.46 13.35
N ARG A 16 -4.13 -15.06 14.43
CA ARG A 16 -5.14 -14.42 15.28
C ARG A 16 -4.57 -13.35 16.21
N ARG A 17 -3.32 -13.53 16.65
CA ARG A 17 -2.62 -12.63 17.57
C ARG A 17 -1.13 -12.65 17.27
N ILE A 18 -0.51 -11.48 17.34
CA ILE A 18 0.94 -11.31 17.38
C ILE A 18 1.24 -10.76 18.78
N GLY A 19 2.10 -11.47 19.52
CA GLY A 19 2.59 -11.01 20.82
C GLY A 19 3.94 -10.33 20.64
N ILE A 20 4.16 -9.23 21.36
CA ILE A 20 5.48 -8.61 21.49
C ILE A 20 5.98 -8.91 22.90
N SER A 21 7.16 -9.53 22.98
CA SER A 21 7.85 -9.76 24.25
C SER A 21 9.01 -8.79 24.37
N LEU A 22 9.20 -8.23 25.56
CA LEU A 22 10.21 -7.22 25.85
C LEU A 22 10.94 -7.62 27.12
N ILE A 23 12.26 -7.50 27.11
CA ILE A 23 13.08 -7.64 28.31
C ILE A 23 13.32 -6.23 28.84
N VAL A 24 12.76 -5.93 30.00
CA VAL A 24 12.85 -4.63 30.66
C VAL A 24 13.68 -4.79 31.94
N ALA A 25 14.74 -4.01 32.07
CA ALA A 25 15.48 -3.91 33.32
C ALA A 25 14.77 -2.91 34.26
N GLY A 26 14.52 -3.31 35.50
CA GLY A 26 13.86 -2.46 36.48
C GLY A 26 13.06 -3.25 37.51
N ASP A 27 12.37 -2.54 38.40
CA ASP A 27 11.38 -3.12 39.31
C ASP A 27 10.02 -3.34 38.60
N ASP A 28 9.08 -3.94 39.30
CA ASP A 28 7.75 -4.28 38.76
C ASP A 28 7.00 -3.05 38.24
N ASP A 29 7.21 -1.88 38.84
CA ASP A 29 6.56 -0.63 38.42
C ASP A 29 7.17 -0.10 37.12
N ALA A 30 8.50 -0.16 36.96
CA ALA A 30 9.18 0.15 35.70
C ALA A 30 8.77 -0.79 34.56
N VAL A 31 8.61 -2.09 34.85
CA VAL A 31 8.11 -3.08 33.89
C VAL A 31 6.67 -2.76 33.48
N ARG A 32 5.79 -2.45 34.45
CA ARG A 32 4.37 -2.13 34.18
C ARG A 32 4.23 -0.84 33.37
N ASP A 33 4.98 0.21 33.70
CA ASP A 33 4.95 1.47 32.96
C ASP A 33 5.45 1.30 31.53
N THR A 34 6.55 0.57 31.34
CA THR A 34 7.08 0.25 30.00
C THR A 34 6.06 -0.54 29.18
N GLY A 35 5.44 -1.57 29.76
CA GLY A 35 4.40 -2.36 29.10
C GLY A 35 3.21 -1.50 28.66
N ARG A 36 2.77 -0.57 29.50
CA ARG A 36 1.69 0.37 29.18
C ARG A 36 2.06 1.28 28.01
N ARG A 37 3.25 1.90 28.04
CA ARG A 37 3.72 2.78 26.96
C ARG A 37 3.82 2.06 25.62
N VAL A 38 4.26 0.80 25.64
CA VAL A 38 4.33 -0.03 24.43
C VAL A 38 2.93 -0.35 23.93
N ALA A 39 2.01 -0.77 24.81
CA ALA A 39 0.64 -1.05 24.44
C ALA A 39 -0.08 0.18 23.83
N GLU A 40 0.18 1.37 24.38
CA GLU A 40 -0.33 2.65 23.85
C GLU A 40 0.26 2.99 22.47
N ALA A 41 1.53 2.63 22.19
CA ALA A 41 2.20 2.93 20.93
C ALA A 41 1.90 1.94 19.79
N ILE A 42 1.58 0.68 20.11
CA ILE A 42 1.36 -0.40 19.13
C ILE A 42 0.34 -0.04 18.04
N PRO A 43 -0.85 0.54 18.33
CA PRO A 43 -1.84 0.82 17.29
C PRO A 43 -1.33 1.81 16.23
N VAL A 44 -0.64 2.87 16.66
CA VAL A 44 -0.09 3.90 15.77
C VAL A 44 1.04 3.31 14.93
N TRP A 45 1.94 2.56 15.57
CA TRP A 45 3.02 1.85 14.87
C TRP A 45 2.47 0.87 13.82
N TRP A 46 1.50 0.04 14.20
CA TRP A 46 0.91 -0.94 13.29
C TRP A 46 0.17 -0.28 12.13
N ALA A 47 -0.49 0.86 12.35
CA ALA A 47 -1.13 1.63 11.27
C ALA A 47 -0.10 2.13 10.24
N ALA A 48 1.07 2.61 10.68
CA ALA A 48 2.14 3.03 9.79
C ALA A 48 2.74 1.83 9.01
N VAL A 49 3.02 0.71 9.68
CA VAL A 49 3.52 -0.52 9.04
C VAL A 49 2.53 -1.04 7.99
N SER A 50 1.25 -1.12 8.36
CA SER A 50 0.19 -1.58 7.47
C SER A 50 0.07 -0.68 6.24
N ALA A 51 0.09 0.64 6.43
CA ALA A 51 0.06 1.58 5.33
C ALA A 51 1.23 1.39 4.35
N TRP A 52 2.45 1.15 4.84
CA TRP A 52 3.60 0.84 3.99
C TRP A 52 3.42 -0.46 3.20
N ILE A 53 2.88 -1.51 3.82
CA ILE A 53 2.59 -2.78 3.15
C ILE A 53 1.58 -2.57 2.01
N GLU A 54 0.50 -1.84 2.27
CA GLU A 54 -0.54 -1.59 1.27
C GLU A 54 -0.05 -0.71 0.13
N VAL A 55 0.71 0.35 0.44
CA VAL A 55 1.27 1.28 -0.56
C VAL A 55 2.30 0.60 -1.46
N VAL A 56 3.22 -0.18 -0.89
CA VAL A 56 4.36 -0.77 -1.63
C VAL A 56 3.97 -2.08 -2.32
N HIS A 57 3.13 -2.89 -1.70
CA HIS A 57 2.82 -4.25 -2.17
C HIS A 57 1.37 -4.41 -2.65
N GLY A 58 0.55 -3.36 -2.58
CA GLY A 58 -0.83 -3.38 -3.06
C GLY A 58 -1.74 -4.31 -2.27
N GLN A 59 -1.34 -4.73 -1.07
CA GLN A 59 -2.25 -5.47 -0.19
C GLN A 59 -3.38 -4.56 0.31
N ASP A 60 -4.46 -5.15 0.78
CA ASP A 60 -5.62 -4.42 1.31
C ASP A 60 -5.91 -4.88 2.74
N LEU A 61 -5.17 -4.27 3.67
CA LEU A 61 -5.34 -4.48 5.09
C LEU A 61 -6.47 -3.60 5.65
N SER A 62 -6.73 -2.47 5.00
CA SER A 62 -7.70 -1.43 5.37
C SER A 62 -9.15 -1.77 4.99
N ARG A 63 -9.37 -2.43 3.85
CA ARG A 63 -10.67 -2.94 3.36
C ARG A 63 -11.81 -1.93 3.39
N LEU A 64 -11.56 -0.78 2.78
CA LEU A 64 -12.52 0.28 2.57
C LEU A 64 -13.50 -0.11 1.46
N GLY A 65 -14.76 0.32 1.57
CA GLY A 65 -15.80 0.13 0.55
C GLY A 65 -16.99 -0.71 1.02
N ALA A 66 -17.90 -0.99 0.10
CA ALA A 66 -19.10 -1.78 0.40
C ALA A 66 -18.74 -3.25 0.57
N ILE A 67 -19.20 -3.86 1.67
CA ILE A 67 -18.95 -5.26 1.99
C ILE A 67 -19.89 -6.11 1.13
N GLU A 68 -19.40 -6.72 0.04
CA GLU A 68 -20.20 -7.74 -0.67
C GLU A 68 -20.51 -8.97 0.21
N PRO A 69 -21.60 -9.72 -0.04
CA PRO A 69 -21.86 -11.01 0.59
C PRO A 69 -20.82 -12.07 0.19
N GLY A 70 -20.26 -12.80 1.15
CA GLY A 70 -19.31 -13.90 0.89
C GLY A 70 -18.57 -14.38 2.14
N ILE A 71 -17.79 -15.47 2.04
CA ILE A 71 -16.91 -15.92 3.13
C ILE A 71 -15.80 -14.89 3.31
N LYS A 72 -15.84 -14.13 4.41
CA LYS A 72 -14.82 -13.14 4.76
C LYS A 72 -13.96 -13.63 5.92
N PHE A 73 -12.67 -13.40 5.82
CA PHE A 73 -11.78 -13.43 6.98
C PHE A 73 -12.04 -12.15 7.77
N SER A 74 -12.71 -12.19 8.92
CA SER A 74 -13.14 -10.99 9.68
C SER A 74 -12.02 -10.21 10.39
N GLY A 75 -10.75 -10.48 10.07
CA GLY A 75 -9.58 -9.79 10.66
C GLY A 75 -8.58 -9.35 9.60
N THR A 76 -7.63 -8.49 10.01
CA THR A 76 -6.48 -8.06 9.21
C THR A 76 -5.79 -9.29 8.62
N THR A 77 -5.77 -9.39 7.30
CA THR A 77 -5.22 -10.55 6.60
C THR A 77 -3.99 -10.10 5.83
N LEU A 78 -2.82 -10.52 6.31
CA LEU A 78 -1.56 -10.31 5.62
C LEU A 78 -1.26 -11.51 4.72
N TRP A 79 -1.00 -11.25 3.45
CA TRP A 79 -0.63 -12.29 2.49
C TRP A 79 0.89 -12.46 2.51
N SER A 80 1.36 -13.54 3.14
CA SER A 80 2.79 -13.86 3.23
C SER A 80 3.15 -15.07 2.37
N ARG A 81 4.36 -15.09 1.82
CA ARG A 81 4.94 -16.28 1.20
C ARG A 81 5.21 -17.34 2.29
N LEU A 82 4.81 -18.58 2.04
CA LEU A 82 5.06 -19.70 2.93
C LEU A 82 6.39 -20.39 2.60
N TYR A 83 7.15 -20.71 3.64
CA TYR A 83 8.41 -21.44 3.56
C TYR A 83 8.26 -22.80 4.24
N SER A 84 8.93 -23.82 3.70
CA SER A 84 9.03 -25.11 4.37
C SER A 84 9.90 -25.00 5.63
N LEU A 85 9.83 -26.00 6.51
CA LEU A 85 10.70 -26.10 7.69
C LEU A 85 12.21 -26.06 7.36
N HIS A 86 12.57 -26.31 6.10
CA HIS A 86 13.94 -26.28 5.59
C HIS A 86 14.31 -24.93 4.93
N GLY A 87 13.45 -23.92 5.02
CA GLY A 87 13.71 -22.56 4.51
C GLY A 87 13.52 -22.40 3.01
N HIS A 88 12.94 -23.38 2.31
CA HIS A 88 12.64 -23.26 0.89
C HIS A 88 11.25 -22.68 0.67
N PRO A 89 11.05 -21.74 -0.28
CA PRO A 89 9.72 -21.26 -0.62
C PRO A 89 8.90 -22.42 -1.17
N ILE A 90 7.67 -22.58 -0.68
CA ILE A 90 6.77 -23.62 -1.16
C ILE A 90 6.36 -23.23 -2.60
N ARG A 91 6.89 -23.93 -3.61
CA ARG A 91 6.51 -23.72 -5.02
C ARG A 91 5.03 -24.08 -5.17
N ALA A 92 4.25 -23.19 -5.80
CA ALA A 92 2.77 -23.20 -5.81
C ALA A 92 2.09 -23.01 -4.43
N GLY A 93 2.83 -22.56 -3.41
CA GLY A 93 2.29 -22.04 -2.14
C GLY A 93 1.68 -20.66 -2.32
N ALA A 94 0.83 -20.50 -3.34
CA ALA A 94 -0.22 -19.50 -3.30
C ALA A 94 -1.35 -20.10 -2.46
N ILE A 95 -1.87 -19.31 -1.54
CA ILE A 95 -3.08 -19.64 -0.80
C ILE A 95 -4.20 -19.83 -1.84
N LEU A 96 -4.51 -21.08 -2.16
CA LEU A 96 -5.71 -21.49 -2.87
C LEU A 96 -6.66 -22.11 -1.84
N PRO A 97 -7.94 -21.72 -1.79
CA PRO A 97 -8.96 -22.58 -1.24
C PRO A 97 -9.01 -23.82 -2.10
N VAL A 98 -8.95 -24.95 -1.45
CA VAL A 98 -9.33 -26.21 -2.07
C VAL A 98 -10.84 -26.13 -2.35
N GLY A 99 -11.23 -26.14 -3.62
CA GLY A 99 -12.62 -26.25 -4.08
C GLY A 99 -13.28 -24.91 -4.45
N SER A 100 -13.15 -24.49 -5.70
CA SER A 100 -13.84 -23.31 -6.23
C SER A 100 -14.54 -23.61 -7.56
N ASN A 101 -15.53 -24.51 -7.53
CA ASN A 101 -16.56 -24.61 -8.57
C ASN A 101 -17.94 -24.50 -7.91
N ALA A 102 -18.25 -23.42 -7.16
CA ALA A 102 -19.63 -23.15 -6.71
C ALA A 102 -19.86 -21.79 -6.03
N PHE A 103 -18.85 -21.15 -5.45
CA PHE A 103 -19.07 -19.93 -4.65
C PHE A 103 -18.33 -18.75 -5.27
N GLY A 104 -19.02 -17.61 -5.40
CA GLY A 104 -18.52 -16.33 -5.89
C GLY A 104 -17.43 -15.73 -4.99
N LEU A 105 -16.33 -16.45 -4.83
CA LEU A 105 -15.12 -15.96 -4.18
C LEU A 105 -14.41 -15.04 -5.15
N VAL A 106 -14.54 -13.73 -4.94
CA VAL A 106 -13.64 -12.75 -5.56
C VAL A 106 -12.32 -12.84 -4.82
N TRP A 107 -11.32 -13.46 -5.47
CA TRP A 107 -9.94 -13.46 -4.99
C TRP A 107 -9.32 -12.10 -5.31
N PRO A 108 -8.92 -11.32 -4.30
CA PRO A 108 -8.04 -10.20 -4.59
C PRO A 108 -6.65 -10.73 -4.96
N ASN A 109 -6.14 -10.29 -6.11
CA ASN A 109 -4.85 -10.67 -6.66
C ASN A 109 -3.71 -9.91 -5.93
N TYR A 110 -3.48 -10.22 -4.65
CA TYR A 110 -2.39 -9.60 -3.90
C TYR A 110 -1.06 -10.31 -4.12
N VAL A 111 0.01 -9.54 -4.23
CA VAL A 111 1.37 -10.09 -4.27
C VAL A 111 1.76 -10.49 -2.84
N PRO A 112 2.04 -11.78 -2.57
CA PRO A 112 2.49 -12.21 -1.25
C PRO A 112 3.82 -11.56 -0.90
N ILE A 113 3.96 -11.09 0.34
CA ILE A 113 5.23 -10.54 0.84
C ILE A 113 6.06 -11.60 1.56
N ASP A 114 7.38 -11.50 1.50
CA ASP A 114 8.29 -12.28 2.33
C ASP A 114 8.73 -11.52 3.60
N ALA A 115 9.48 -12.19 4.47
CA ALA A 115 9.95 -11.62 5.72
C ALA A 115 10.85 -10.39 5.51
N GLN A 116 11.63 -10.36 4.43
CA GLN A 116 12.50 -9.22 4.13
C GLN A 116 11.69 -8.01 3.66
N GLN A 117 10.65 -8.24 2.86
CA GLN A 117 9.68 -7.22 2.44
C GLN A 117 8.92 -6.66 3.64
N LEU A 118 8.46 -7.51 4.56
CA LEU A 118 7.83 -7.08 5.80
C LEU A 118 8.79 -6.25 6.67
N GLN A 119 10.04 -6.72 6.85
CA GLN A 119 11.04 -5.99 7.63
C GLN A 119 11.29 -4.59 7.05
N ARG A 120 11.41 -4.47 5.72
CA ARG A 120 11.55 -3.15 5.07
C ARG A 120 10.38 -2.21 5.33
N CYS A 121 9.14 -2.73 5.44
CA CYS A 121 7.98 -1.91 5.79
C CYS A 121 8.02 -1.47 7.26
N ILE A 122 8.54 -2.34 8.15
CA ILE A 122 8.76 -2.01 9.57
C ILE A 122 9.83 -0.92 9.70
N ASP A 123 10.96 -1.07 9.01
CA ASP A 123 12.06 -0.12 9.05
C ASP A 123 11.59 1.26 8.57
N ARG A 124 10.82 1.33 7.48
CA ARG A 124 10.24 2.60 7.00
C ARG A 124 9.23 3.21 7.97
N ALA A 125 8.37 2.40 8.57
CA ALA A 125 7.43 2.91 9.57
C ALA A 125 8.16 3.54 10.77
N GLN A 126 9.34 3.02 11.10
CA GLN A 126 10.19 3.54 12.16
C GLN A 126 10.95 4.80 11.73
N ASP A 127 11.57 4.79 10.56
CA ASP A 127 12.46 5.86 10.10
C ASP A 127 11.70 7.06 9.51
N ASP A 128 10.67 6.79 8.71
CA ASP A 128 9.92 7.79 7.94
C ASP A 128 8.53 8.09 8.54
N GLY A 129 8.06 7.26 9.46
CA GLY A 129 6.68 7.31 9.94
C GLY A 129 5.68 6.79 8.88
N PRO A 130 4.45 7.32 8.82
CA PRO A 130 3.49 6.89 7.80
C PRO A 130 3.89 7.34 6.39
N PRO A 131 3.47 6.62 5.32
CA PRO A 131 3.65 7.08 3.95
C PRO A 131 3.09 8.50 3.73
N PRO A 132 3.60 9.24 2.72
CA PRO A 132 3.07 10.54 2.36
C PRO A 132 1.56 10.50 2.08
N ALA A 133 0.84 11.57 2.41
CA ALA A 133 -0.61 11.62 2.36
C ALA A 133 -1.20 11.26 0.99
N GLU A 134 -0.57 11.68 -0.11
CA GLU A 134 -0.99 11.32 -1.46
C GLU A 134 -0.93 9.80 -1.71
N TRP A 135 0.06 9.10 -1.17
CA TRP A 135 0.18 7.64 -1.27
C TRP A 135 -0.89 6.94 -0.42
N LEU A 136 -1.27 7.50 0.73
CA LEU A 136 -2.39 7.00 1.53
C LEU A 136 -3.73 7.16 0.81
N LEU A 137 -3.95 8.27 0.10
CA LEU A 137 -5.15 8.45 -0.73
C LEU A 137 -5.20 7.45 -1.88
N LEU A 138 -4.07 7.20 -2.54
CA LEU A 138 -4.01 6.18 -3.59
C LEU A 138 -4.26 4.77 -3.04
N ARG A 139 -3.72 4.46 -1.86
CA ARG A 139 -4.01 3.21 -1.13
C ARG A 139 -5.50 3.06 -0.87
N ASP A 140 -6.14 4.11 -0.36
CA ASP A 140 -7.56 4.11 -0.05
C ASP A 140 -8.41 3.94 -1.33
N ALA A 141 -8.02 4.59 -2.42
CA ALA A 141 -8.63 4.42 -3.73
C ALA A 141 -8.56 2.96 -4.23
N ASN A 142 -7.43 2.27 -4.05
CA ASN A 142 -7.31 0.85 -4.40
C ASN A 142 -8.25 -0.02 -3.57
N SER A 143 -8.31 0.24 -2.26
CA SER A 143 -9.17 -0.48 -1.33
C SER A 143 -10.65 -0.28 -1.68
N LEU A 144 -11.08 0.97 -1.92
CA LEU A 144 -12.44 1.32 -2.35
C LEU A 144 -12.80 0.70 -3.70
N CYS A 145 -11.87 0.66 -4.65
CA CYS A 145 -12.08 0.02 -5.94
C CYS A 145 -12.28 -1.49 -5.78
N ALA A 146 -11.51 -2.15 -4.90
CA ALA A 146 -11.71 -3.55 -4.55
C ALA A 146 -13.03 -3.79 -3.82
N GLY A 147 -13.50 -2.81 -3.04
CA GLY A 147 -14.81 -2.79 -2.38
C GLY A 147 -15.95 -2.26 -3.25
N HIS A 148 -15.78 -2.18 -4.58
CA HIS A 148 -16.77 -1.75 -5.57
C HIS A 148 -17.32 -0.31 -5.41
N ASP A 149 -16.67 0.53 -4.62
CA ASP A 149 -17.00 1.95 -4.45
C ASP A 149 -16.22 2.81 -5.46
N TYR A 150 -16.51 2.60 -6.74
CA TYR A 150 -15.78 3.20 -7.87
C TYR A 150 -15.85 4.73 -7.88
N ARG A 151 -16.96 5.29 -7.40
CA ARG A 151 -17.14 6.74 -7.28
C ARG A 151 -16.14 7.32 -6.30
N ARG A 152 -16.05 6.76 -5.07
CA ARG A 152 -15.09 7.26 -4.08
C ARG A 152 -13.65 6.92 -4.46
N ALA A 153 -13.41 5.77 -5.07
CA ALA A 153 -12.09 5.42 -5.59
C ALA A 153 -11.55 6.46 -6.59
N ALA A 154 -12.38 6.90 -7.56
CA ALA A 154 -11.98 7.92 -8.52
C ALA A 154 -11.77 9.31 -7.90
N LEU A 155 -12.53 9.65 -6.86
CA LEU A 155 -12.35 10.91 -6.11
C LEU A 155 -11.02 10.91 -5.35
N ASP A 156 -10.71 9.82 -4.63
CA ASP A 156 -9.48 9.70 -3.86
C ASP A 156 -8.24 9.64 -4.79
N ALA A 157 -8.33 8.95 -5.93
CA ALA A 157 -7.29 8.98 -6.96
C ALA A 157 -7.06 10.40 -7.50
N GLY A 158 -8.14 11.15 -7.75
CA GLY A 158 -8.06 12.56 -8.17
C GLY A 158 -7.40 13.46 -7.14
N LEU A 159 -7.73 13.29 -5.85
CA LEU A 159 -7.12 14.07 -4.77
C LEU A 159 -5.65 13.71 -4.58
N ALA A 160 -5.29 12.43 -4.67
CA ALA A 160 -3.89 11.99 -4.65
C ALA A 160 -3.08 12.70 -5.74
N ALA A 161 -3.57 12.69 -6.98
CA ALA A 161 -2.92 13.38 -8.09
C ALA A 161 -2.84 14.89 -7.89
N GLU A 162 -3.86 15.53 -7.31
CA GLU A 162 -3.87 16.97 -7.02
C GLU A 162 -2.74 17.36 -6.06
N LEU A 163 -2.55 16.59 -4.99
CA LEU A 163 -1.46 16.78 -4.04
C LEU A 163 -0.08 16.53 -4.69
N ALA A 164 0.03 15.52 -5.55
CA ALA A 164 1.26 15.19 -6.25
C ALA A 164 1.68 16.28 -7.25
N VAL A 165 0.75 16.77 -8.09
CA VAL A 165 1.04 17.87 -9.03
C VAL A 165 1.35 19.17 -8.27
N THR A 166 0.66 19.43 -7.15
CA THR A 166 0.98 20.55 -6.26
C THR A 166 2.43 20.49 -5.77
N LYS A 167 2.90 19.30 -5.35
CA LYS A 167 4.29 19.08 -4.94
C LYS A 167 5.28 19.32 -6.08
N LEU A 168 5.00 18.81 -7.28
CA LEU A 168 5.83 19.03 -8.47
C LEU A 168 5.97 20.53 -8.79
N ILE A 169 4.86 21.26 -8.82
CA ILE A 169 4.85 22.71 -9.06
C ILE A 169 5.64 23.43 -7.97
N ARG A 170 5.38 23.14 -6.69
CA ARG A 170 6.10 23.78 -5.58
C ARG A 170 7.60 23.53 -5.65
N ALA A 171 8.02 22.30 -5.94
CA ALA A 171 9.42 21.95 -6.07
C ALA A 171 10.09 22.71 -7.23
N HIS A 172 9.42 22.82 -8.37
CA HIS A 172 9.92 23.60 -9.51
C HIS A 172 9.99 25.10 -9.20
N LEU A 173 8.94 25.69 -8.64
CA LEU A 173 8.93 27.11 -8.27
C LEU A 173 10.03 27.44 -7.25
N THR A 174 10.28 26.52 -6.32
CA THR A 174 11.37 26.65 -5.35
C THR A 174 12.74 26.58 -6.04
N SER A 175 12.94 25.66 -6.99
CA SER A 175 14.24 25.50 -7.66
C SER A 175 14.59 26.67 -8.58
N VAL A 176 13.61 27.36 -9.16
CA VAL A 176 13.81 28.57 -9.97
C VAL A 176 13.80 29.87 -9.14
N GLY A 177 13.72 29.77 -7.82
CA GLY A 177 13.75 30.93 -6.90
C GLY A 177 12.50 31.81 -6.96
N HIS A 178 11.35 31.24 -7.33
CA HIS A 178 10.10 32.00 -7.38
C HIS A 178 9.61 32.34 -5.97
N SER A 179 9.43 33.63 -5.69
CA SER A 179 9.23 34.14 -4.34
C SER A 179 7.83 33.90 -3.74
N ASN A 180 6.86 33.42 -4.52
CA ASN A 180 5.49 33.24 -4.04
C ASN A 180 4.80 32.01 -4.65
N ALA A 181 5.33 30.83 -4.34
CA ALA A 181 4.78 29.55 -4.80
C ALA A 181 3.32 29.35 -4.35
N ASP A 182 2.98 29.74 -3.12
CA ASP A 182 1.63 29.53 -2.59
C ASP A 182 0.57 30.34 -3.34
N LYS A 183 0.86 31.60 -3.71
CA LYS A 183 -0.07 32.40 -4.53
C LYS A 183 -0.31 31.78 -5.90
N VAL A 184 0.70 31.15 -6.50
CA VAL A 184 0.54 30.43 -7.78
C VAL A 184 -0.34 29.20 -7.61
N LEU A 185 -0.13 28.42 -6.55
CA LEU A 185 -0.92 27.23 -6.25
C LEU A 185 -2.38 27.59 -5.96
N ASP A 186 -2.63 28.63 -5.17
CA ASP A 186 -3.98 29.10 -4.82
C ASP A 186 -4.77 29.54 -6.07
N ALA A 187 -4.11 30.23 -7.01
CA ALA A 187 -4.73 30.64 -8.27
C ALA A 187 -5.10 29.44 -9.18
N ASN A 188 -4.43 28.30 -8.99
CA ASN A 188 -4.57 27.10 -9.79
C ASN A 188 -5.18 25.92 -9.00
N SER A 189 -5.89 26.16 -7.89
CA SER A 189 -6.32 25.15 -6.91
C SER A 189 -7.15 23.95 -7.39
N MET A 190 -7.62 23.94 -8.64
CA MET A 190 -8.31 22.77 -9.20
C MET A 190 -7.32 21.88 -9.94
N LEU A 191 -7.40 20.55 -9.75
CA LEU A 191 -6.56 19.57 -10.46
C LEU A 191 -6.31 19.89 -11.94
N GLY A 192 -7.35 20.19 -12.72
CA GLY A 192 -7.18 20.50 -14.15
C GLY A 192 -6.39 21.78 -14.45
N ARG A 193 -6.42 22.78 -13.55
CA ARG A 193 -5.59 23.98 -13.65
C ARG A 193 -4.15 23.70 -13.22
N LEU A 194 -3.94 22.92 -12.15
CA LEU A 194 -2.61 22.47 -11.74
C LEU A 194 -1.91 21.70 -12.86
N CYS A 195 -2.58 20.70 -13.46
CA CYS A 195 -1.99 19.92 -14.54
C CYS A 195 -1.61 20.79 -15.75
N ARG A 196 -2.47 21.74 -16.12
CA ARG A 196 -2.19 22.70 -17.19
C ARG A 196 -0.99 23.57 -16.86
N TYR A 197 -0.94 24.12 -15.64
CA TYR A 197 0.17 24.95 -15.18
C TYR A 197 1.49 24.17 -15.20
N TRP A 198 1.48 22.93 -14.71
CA TRP A 198 2.65 22.04 -14.72
C TRP A 198 3.22 21.83 -16.12
N ILE A 199 2.35 21.59 -17.11
CA ILE A 199 2.77 21.37 -18.50
C ILE A 199 3.22 22.69 -19.15
N GLU A 200 2.38 23.73 -19.10
CA GLU A 200 2.57 24.95 -19.89
C GLU A 200 3.62 25.89 -19.29
N GLN A 201 3.72 25.96 -17.95
CA GLN A 201 4.55 26.95 -17.26
C GLN A 201 5.80 26.32 -16.63
N CYS A 202 5.72 25.06 -16.15
CA CYS A 202 6.87 24.37 -15.58
C CYS A 202 7.62 23.47 -16.58
N GLY A 203 7.07 23.26 -17.79
CA GLY A 203 7.64 22.36 -18.79
C GLY A 203 7.62 20.88 -18.39
N GLY A 204 6.74 20.51 -17.45
CA GLY A 204 6.59 19.16 -16.96
C GLY A 204 5.83 18.25 -17.92
N THR A 205 5.91 16.95 -17.68
CA THR A 205 5.14 15.94 -18.41
C THR A 205 4.10 15.29 -17.49
N LEU A 206 3.04 14.75 -18.09
CA LEU A 206 2.03 13.94 -17.42
C LEU A 206 1.73 12.70 -18.27
N PRO A 207 1.13 11.65 -17.70
CA PRO A 207 0.71 10.47 -18.45
C PRO A 207 -0.14 10.81 -19.68
N VAL A 208 -0.03 9.98 -20.72
CA VAL A 208 -0.85 10.12 -21.92
C VAL A 208 -2.33 10.00 -21.54
N ASP A 209 -3.15 10.87 -22.12
CA ASP A 209 -4.59 10.96 -21.90
C ASP A 209 -4.99 11.14 -20.43
N TYR A 210 -4.12 11.74 -19.59
CA TYR A 210 -4.43 11.98 -18.17
C TYR A 210 -5.74 12.77 -17.98
N ARG A 211 -6.11 13.61 -18.94
CA ARG A 211 -7.34 14.39 -18.87
C ARG A 211 -8.56 13.47 -18.85
N ASP A 212 -8.69 12.59 -19.82
CA ASP A 212 -9.86 11.73 -20.00
C ASP A 212 -9.86 10.59 -18.98
N ARG A 213 -8.67 10.06 -18.67
CA ARG A 213 -8.48 8.92 -17.76
C ARG A 213 -8.59 9.28 -16.28
N LEU A 214 -8.31 10.53 -15.90
CA LEU A 214 -8.34 10.98 -14.50
C LEU A 214 -9.25 12.19 -14.26
N ILE A 215 -9.02 13.32 -14.93
CA ILE A 215 -9.73 14.58 -14.64
C ILE A 215 -11.22 14.44 -14.94
N GLU A 216 -11.56 13.93 -16.12
CA GLU A 216 -12.96 13.78 -16.52
C GLU A 216 -13.67 12.74 -15.66
N ARG A 217 -13.00 11.64 -15.29
CA ARG A 217 -13.56 10.62 -14.38
C ARG A 217 -13.81 11.16 -12.98
N ARG A 218 -12.86 11.89 -12.41
CA ARG A 218 -13.02 12.59 -11.12
C ARG A 218 -14.16 13.61 -11.19
N ASN A 219 -14.25 14.41 -12.25
CA ASN A 219 -15.30 15.41 -12.41
C ASN A 219 -16.68 14.75 -12.55
N ALA A 220 -16.77 13.68 -13.34
CA ALA A 220 -17.96 12.85 -13.45
C ALA A 220 -18.34 12.20 -12.11
N ALA A 221 -17.36 11.80 -11.29
CA ALA A 221 -17.59 11.33 -9.93
C ALA A 221 -18.01 12.43 -8.96
N THR A 222 -17.65 13.69 -9.22
CA THR A 222 -18.04 14.83 -8.37
C THR A 222 -19.50 15.19 -8.63
N HIS A 223 -19.84 15.37 -9.91
CA HIS A 223 -21.20 15.66 -10.32
C HIS A 223 -22.05 14.39 -10.18
N ALA A 224 -23.21 14.45 -9.53
CA ALA A 224 -24.00 13.26 -9.16
C ALA A 224 -24.61 12.46 -10.35
N GLY A 225 -24.16 12.72 -11.58
CA GLY A 225 -24.82 12.24 -12.81
C GLY A 225 -24.21 10.99 -13.46
N ALA A 226 -22.99 10.59 -13.12
CA ALA A 226 -22.32 9.46 -13.79
C ALA A 226 -22.10 8.27 -12.85
N VAL A 227 -22.46 7.08 -13.34
CA VAL A 227 -22.07 5.79 -12.74
C VAL A 227 -20.72 5.42 -13.32
N LEU A 228 -19.68 5.38 -12.49
CA LEU A 228 -18.35 4.93 -12.91
C LEU A 228 -18.27 3.41 -12.88
N SER A 229 -17.60 2.85 -13.88
CA SER A 229 -17.25 1.42 -13.91
C SER A 229 -15.97 1.13 -13.13
N GLU A 230 -15.72 -0.15 -12.85
CA GLU A 230 -14.45 -0.63 -12.30
C GLU A 230 -13.26 -0.25 -13.18
N ALA A 231 -13.42 -0.33 -14.51
CA ALA A 231 -12.40 0.05 -15.47
C ALA A 231 -12.05 1.53 -15.37
N ASP A 232 -13.05 2.40 -15.26
CA ASP A 232 -12.83 3.85 -15.12
C ASP A 232 -12.07 4.18 -13.82
N ALA A 233 -12.43 3.53 -12.70
CA ALA A 233 -11.75 3.72 -11.43
C ALA A 233 -10.30 3.21 -11.48
N ARG A 234 -10.06 2.04 -12.07
CA ARG A 234 -8.70 1.49 -12.25
C ARG A 234 -7.83 2.37 -13.12
N ASP A 235 -8.38 2.92 -14.21
CA ASP A 235 -7.65 3.84 -15.07
C ASP A 235 -7.27 5.13 -14.34
N ALA A 236 -8.20 5.72 -13.58
CA ALA A 236 -7.91 6.89 -12.76
C ALA A 236 -6.83 6.61 -11.70
N ILE A 237 -6.90 5.47 -11.01
CA ILE A 237 -5.88 5.03 -10.03
C ILE A 237 -4.53 4.86 -10.71
N SER A 238 -4.49 4.26 -11.91
CA SER A 238 -3.25 4.04 -12.66
C SER A 238 -2.57 5.36 -13.02
N VAL A 239 -3.33 6.32 -13.59
CA VAL A 239 -2.79 7.65 -13.92
C VAL A 239 -2.34 8.40 -12.67
N ALA A 240 -3.11 8.35 -11.59
CA ALA A 240 -2.71 8.98 -10.33
C ALA A 240 -1.40 8.40 -9.81
N ARG A 241 -1.21 7.07 -9.87
CA ARG A 241 0.04 6.40 -9.51
C ARG A 241 1.23 6.92 -10.32
N GLU A 242 1.12 6.99 -11.64
CA GLU A 242 2.20 7.48 -12.50
C GLU A 242 2.59 8.94 -12.16
N ILE A 243 1.63 9.78 -11.79
CA ILE A 243 1.88 11.17 -11.35
C ILE A 243 2.58 11.17 -9.97
N LEU A 244 2.13 10.31 -9.05
CA LEU A 244 2.74 10.18 -7.72
C LEU A 244 4.19 9.70 -7.79
N GLU A 245 4.50 8.76 -8.69
CA GLU A 245 5.86 8.26 -8.90
C GLU A 245 6.81 9.36 -9.40
N GLN A 246 6.29 10.36 -10.11
CA GLN A 246 7.07 11.54 -10.51
C GLN A 246 7.27 12.52 -9.34
N ALA A 247 6.24 12.74 -8.52
CA ALA A 247 6.25 13.74 -7.46
C ALA A 247 6.99 13.28 -6.20
N THR A 248 6.72 12.05 -5.78
CA THR A 248 7.18 11.46 -4.52
C THR A 248 7.54 9.99 -4.77
N PRO A 249 8.63 9.71 -5.52
CA PRO A 249 9.02 8.34 -5.83
C PRO A 249 9.27 7.57 -4.53
N LEU A 250 8.59 6.43 -4.38
CA LEU A 250 8.91 5.52 -3.30
C LEU A 250 10.28 4.91 -3.59
N PRO A 251 11.16 4.75 -2.58
CA PRO A 251 12.43 4.08 -2.79
C PRO A 251 12.16 2.70 -3.40
N ALA A 252 12.78 2.44 -4.54
CA ALA A 252 12.44 1.32 -5.41
C ALA A 252 12.29 0.02 -4.61
N SER A 253 11.27 -0.76 -4.96
CA SER A 253 11.16 -2.18 -4.62
C SER A 253 12.32 -2.93 -5.28
N GLN A 254 13.54 -2.75 -4.77
CA GLN A 254 14.70 -3.49 -5.23
C GLN A 254 14.52 -4.97 -4.87
N GLY A 255 13.98 -5.72 -5.84
CA GLY A 255 13.71 -7.15 -5.72
C GLY A 255 13.27 -7.80 -7.03
N GLN A 256 13.34 -7.11 -8.17
CA GLN A 256 13.13 -7.69 -9.50
C GLN A 256 14.23 -7.22 -10.47
N LYS A 257 15.48 -7.60 -10.18
CA LYS A 257 16.49 -7.80 -11.22
C LYS A 257 17.18 -9.15 -10.98
N SER A 258 17.15 -9.95 -12.04
CA SER A 258 17.68 -11.30 -12.16
C SER A 258 19.20 -11.34 -12.01
N GLY A 259 19.70 -12.32 -11.25
CA GLY A 259 20.94 -13.06 -11.50
C GLY A 259 22.29 -12.37 -11.23
N ALA A 260 22.88 -12.63 -10.06
CA ALA A 260 24.30 -12.99 -9.92
C ALA A 260 24.60 -13.43 -8.46
N ASP A 261 25.16 -14.63 -8.31
CA ASP A 261 25.86 -15.12 -7.11
C ASP A 261 27.18 -14.35 -6.96
N PRO A 262 27.61 -13.94 -5.75
CA PRO A 262 28.66 -14.72 -5.12
C PRO A 262 28.60 -14.81 -3.58
N ARG A 263 28.95 -16.01 -3.10
CA ARG A 263 29.47 -16.37 -1.77
C ARG A 263 30.35 -15.29 -1.12
N SER A 264 30.05 -14.87 0.12
CA SER A 264 30.80 -15.20 1.35
C SER A 264 30.24 -14.46 2.59
N SER A 265 30.02 -15.23 3.67
CA SER A 265 30.19 -14.95 5.12
C SER A 265 30.14 -13.51 5.66
N THR A 266 29.26 -13.26 6.65
CA THR A 266 29.58 -12.88 8.07
C THR A 266 28.29 -12.62 8.90
N THR A 267 28.03 -13.52 9.86
CA THR A 267 27.64 -13.34 11.30
C THR A 267 26.49 -12.39 11.77
N THR A 268 25.43 -13.02 12.34
CA THR A 268 24.55 -12.62 13.49
C THR A 268 23.55 -11.45 13.26
N ALA A 269 22.25 -11.50 13.61
CA ALA A 269 21.53 -12.14 14.71
C ALA A 269 20.19 -12.79 14.26
N ARG A 270 19.80 -13.87 14.94
CA ARG A 270 18.56 -14.63 14.72
C ARG A 270 17.52 -14.21 15.75
N ALA A 271 16.42 -13.59 15.33
CA ALA A 271 15.19 -13.55 16.13
C ALA A 271 14.51 -14.93 16.01
N ARG A 272 14.31 -15.61 17.15
CA ARG A 272 13.45 -16.80 17.24
C ARG A 272 12.02 -16.33 17.46
N PHE A 273 11.12 -16.76 16.58
CA PHE A 273 9.69 -16.80 16.85
C PHE A 273 9.40 -18.18 17.46
N GLU A 274 8.87 -18.22 18.67
CA GLU A 274 8.26 -19.40 19.30
C GLU A 274 6.74 -19.28 19.26
#